data_AF-A0A817NF51-F1
#
_entry.id   AF-A0A817NF51-F1
#
_cell.length_a   1.000
_cell.length_b   1.000
_cell.length_c   1.000
_cell.angle_alpha   90.00
_cell.angle_beta   90.00
_cell.angle_gamma   90.00
#
_symmetry.space_group_name_H-M   'P 1'
#
loop_
_entity.id
_entity.type
_entity.pdbx_description
1 polymer ?
#
loop_
_entity_poly.entity_id
_entity_poly.type
_entity_poly.pdbx_seq_one_letter_code
_entity_poly.pdbx_strand_id
1 'polypeptide(L)'
;MKAMDEEEYFTPAFGKALTSHVRIPVESQFALIFSSDPGTVSFASGSTTSGNSFFTSALLNHVSQQNLRLEDMMGQVTREILQKSRKRQRPWLHSCLIEPFYFNI
;
A
#
# COMPACT_ATOMS: atom_id res chain seq x y z
N MET A 1 -10.52 13.90 -40.41
CA MET A 1 -11.01 12.80 -39.55
C MET A 1 -9.78 12.19 -38.89
N LYS A 2 -9.69 12.37 -37.56
CA LYS A 2 -8.87 11.69 -36.54
C LYS A 2 -7.32 11.82 -36.55
N ALA A 3 -6.87 12.45 -35.46
CA ALA A 3 -5.52 12.49 -34.89
C ALA A 3 -5.10 11.15 -34.26
N MET A 4 -3.86 11.13 -33.74
CA MET A 4 -3.25 10.33 -32.67
C MET A 4 -2.00 9.58 -33.15
N ASP A 5 -0.82 9.64 -32.53
CA ASP A 5 -0.23 10.49 -31.49
C ASP A 5 1.29 10.25 -31.63
N GLU A 6 2.10 11.29 -31.47
CA GLU A 6 3.56 11.15 -31.49
C GLU A 6 4.04 10.46 -30.22
N GLU A 7 4.67 9.29 -30.38
CA GLU A 7 5.42 8.63 -29.32
C GLU A 7 6.74 9.41 -29.12
N GLU A 8 6.70 10.38 -28.21
CA GLU A 8 7.85 11.22 -27.86
C GLU A 8 8.91 10.37 -27.15
N TYR A 9 9.82 9.78 -27.94
CA TYR A 9 11.01 9.10 -27.45
C TYR A 9 11.92 10.11 -26.75
N PHE A 10 11.96 10.04 -25.43
CA PHE A 10 12.81 10.89 -24.59
C PHE A 10 14.30 10.62 -24.86
N THR A 11 14.92 11.46 -25.69
CA THR A 11 16.39 11.54 -25.78
C THR A 11 16.89 12.51 -24.70
N PRO A 12 17.70 12.06 -23.72
CA PRO A 12 18.25 12.98 -22.74
C PRO A 12 19.31 13.84 -23.43
N ALA A 13 19.04 15.14 -23.57
CA ALA A 13 20.04 16.10 -23.99
C ALA A 13 21.06 16.29 -22.87
N PHE A 14 22.25 15.72 -23.07
CA PHE A 14 23.41 15.95 -22.22
C PHE A 14 23.84 17.42 -22.34
N GLY A 15 23.49 18.22 -21.34
CA GLY A 15 23.95 19.60 -21.22
C GLY A 15 22.82 20.63 -21.28
N LYS A 16 22.68 21.38 -20.17
CA LYS A 16 21.79 22.53 -19.89
C LYS A 16 20.49 22.20 -19.15
N ALA A 17 20.57 22.17 -17.82
CA ALA A 17 19.63 22.89 -16.96
C ALA A 17 20.18 22.99 -15.52
N LEU A 18 20.71 24.17 -15.18
CA LEU A 18 21.01 24.61 -13.81
C LEU A 18 19.72 25.04 -13.08
N THR A 19 18.64 24.25 -13.20
CA THR A 19 17.44 24.40 -12.36
C THR A 19 17.16 23.03 -11.75
N SER A 20 17.72 22.77 -10.58
CA SER A 20 17.57 21.52 -9.85
C SER A 20 16.18 21.39 -9.22
N HIS A 21 15.12 21.59 -10.00
CA HIS A 21 13.78 21.23 -9.57
C HIS A 21 13.70 19.71 -9.65
N VAL A 22 13.87 19.04 -8.51
CA VAL A 22 13.56 17.62 -8.37
C VAL A 22 12.10 17.46 -8.76
N ARG A 23 11.84 16.88 -9.94
CA ARG A 23 10.49 16.64 -10.43
C ARG A 23 10.03 15.29 -9.87
N ILE A 24 9.21 15.35 -8.83
CA ILE A 24 8.52 14.16 -8.30
C ILE A 24 7.39 13.82 -9.28
N PRO A 25 7.30 12.58 -9.81
CA PRO A 25 6.19 12.18 -10.67
C PRO A 25 4.82 12.45 -10.00
N VAL A 26 3.78 12.67 -10.80
CA VAL A 26 2.41 12.61 -10.26
C VAL A 26 2.17 11.20 -9.70
N GLU A 27 1.40 11.07 -8.61
CA GLU A 27 1.19 9.78 -7.92
C GLU A 27 2.42 9.20 -7.18
N SER A 28 3.43 10.00 -6.82
CA SER A 28 4.64 9.44 -6.17
C SER A 28 4.56 9.21 -4.66
N GLN A 29 3.41 9.40 -4.01
CA GLN A 29 3.32 9.36 -2.54
C GLN A 29 1.98 8.78 -2.09
N PHE A 30 1.76 7.50 -2.36
CA PHE A 30 0.56 6.79 -1.90
C PHE A 30 0.88 5.37 -1.45
N ALA A 31 0.01 4.82 -0.61
CA ALA A 31 -0.01 3.40 -0.27
C ALA A 31 -1.44 2.88 -0.35
N LEU A 32 -1.62 1.78 -1.09
CA LEU A 32 -2.87 1.03 -1.16
C LEU A 32 -2.71 -0.24 -0.33
N ILE A 33 -3.63 -0.42 0.63
CA ILE A 33 -3.63 -1.57 1.54
C ILE A 33 -4.91 -2.36 1.30
N PHE A 34 -4.77 -3.48 0.60
CA PHE A 34 -5.87 -4.38 0.28
C PHE A 34 -6.04 -5.42 1.37
N SER A 35 -7.29 -5.75 1.70
CA SER A 35 -7.60 -6.74 2.74
C SER A 35 -7.19 -8.16 2.36
N SER A 36 -6.99 -8.46 1.07
CA SER A 36 -6.53 -9.75 0.57
C SER A 36 -5.72 -9.60 -0.74
N ASP A 37 -5.00 -10.64 -1.12
CA ASP A 37 -4.29 -10.75 -2.39
C ASP A 37 -5.27 -10.68 -3.58
N PRO A 38 -4.84 -10.17 -4.75
CA PRO A 38 -5.64 -10.17 -5.96
C PRO A 38 -6.22 -11.56 -6.29
N GLY A 39 -7.50 -11.61 -6.64
CA GLY A 39 -8.19 -12.85 -6.98
C GLY A 39 -8.54 -13.76 -5.81
N THR A 40 -8.35 -13.32 -4.56
CA THR A 40 -8.66 -14.10 -3.35
C THR A 40 -9.81 -13.49 -2.53
N VAL A 41 -10.33 -14.26 -1.58
CA VAL A 41 -11.46 -13.85 -0.74
C VAL A 41 -11.00 -13.16 0.55
N SER A 42 -11.76 -12.17 1.00
CA SER A 42 -11.57 -11.50 2.30
C SER A 42 -12.66 -11.93 3.27
N PHE A 43 -12.29 -12.29 4.50
CA PHE A 43 -13.24 -12.79 5.52
C PHE A 43 -13.86 -11.63 6.32
N ALA A 44 -15.19 -11.57 6.33
CA ALA A 44 -15.98 -10.46 6.89
C ALA A 44 -16.09 -10.43 8.43
N SER A 45 -16.00 -11.57 9.12
CA SER A 45 -15.96 -11.66 10.59
C SER A 45 -15.65 -13.10 11.03
N GLY A 46 -15.02 -13.27 12.19
CA GLY A 46 -14.87 -14.58 12.84
C GLY A 46 -16.10 -14.90 13.69
N SER A 47 -16.90 -15.88 13.25
CA SER A 47 -17.98 -16.55 14.01
C SER A 47 -19.13 -15.70 14.59
N THR A 48 -19.06 -14.38 14.66
CA THR A 48 -20.14 -13.53 15.21
C THR A 48 -20.64 -12.52 14.18
N THR A 49 -21.96 -12.35 14.13
CA THR A 49 -22.71 -11.51 13.19
C THR A 49 -22.41 -10.01 13.30
N SER A 50 -21.61 -9.57 14.28
CA SER A 50 -21.36 -8.15 14.58
C SER A 50 -19.87 -7.76 14.69
N GLY A 51 -18.95 -8.61 14.23
CA GLY A 51 -17.51 -8.35 14.30
C GLY A 51 -16.94 -7.61 13.10
N ASN A 52 -15.82 -6.90 13.30
CA ASN A 52 -14.98 -6.38 12.22
C ASN A 52 -14.41 -7.53 11.36
N SER A 53 -14.08 -7.24 10.10
CA SER A 53 -13.36 -8.18 9.23
C SER A 53 -12.03 -8.63 9.85
N PHE A 54 -11.46 -9.75 9.42
CA PHE A 54 -10.13 -10.17 9.89
C PHE A 54 -9.09 -9.08 9.66
N PHE A 55 -9.16 -8.41 8.50
CA PHE A 55 -8.29 -7.31 8.16
C PHE A 55 -8.47 -6.11 9.07
N THR A 56 -9.69 -5.59 9.18
CA THR A 56 -10.00 -4.41 10.01
C THR A 56 -9.67 -4.67 11.48
N SER A 57 -9.97 -5.86 11.98
CA SER A 57 -9.67 -6.25 13.35
C SER A 57 -8.16 -6.25 13.62
N ALA A 58 -7.37 -6.88 12.75
CA ALA A 58 -5.92 -6.93 12.91
C ALA A 58 -5.28 -5.55 12.72
N LEU A 59 -5.76 -4.74 11.78
CA LEU A 59 -5.28 -3.37 11.59
C LEU A 59 -5.47 -2.53 12.86
N LEU A 60 -6.66 -2.58 13.48
CA LEU A 60 -6.95 -1.83 14.71
C LEU A 60 -6.06 -2.23 15.89
N ASN A 61 -5.61 -3.50 15.95
CA ASN A 61 -4.68 -3.96 17.00
C ASN A 61 -3.26 -3.39 16.85
N HIS A 62 -2.87 -3.02 15.63
CA HIS A 62 -1.49 -2.67 15.30
C HIS A 62 -1.28 -1.20 14.92
N VAL A 63 -2.33 -0.49 14.47
CA VAL A 63 -2.21 0.87 13.94
C VAL A 63 -1.80 1.92 14.98
N SER A 64 -2.06 1.68 16.27
CA SER A 64 -1.67 2.58 17.37
C SER A 64 -0.25 2.34 17.90
N GLN A 65 0.52 1.41 17.32
CA GLN A 65 1.89 1.15 17.74
C GLN A 65 2.83 2.27 17.28
N GLN A 66 3.34 3.03 18.23
CA GLN A 66 4.25 4.15 17.95
C GLN A 66 5.59 3.70 17.39
N ASN A 67 6.22 4.57 16.60
CA ASN A 67 7.57 4.37 16.05
C ASN A 67 7.73 3.09 15.21
N LEU A 68 6.63 2.59 14.63
CA LEU A 68 6.63 1.42 13.76
C LEU A 68 6.37 1.85 12.31
N ARG A 69 7.27 1.45 11.41
CA ARG A 69 7.09 1.72 9.97
C ARG A 69 5.86 1.02 9.44
N LEU A 70 5.19 1.62 8.45
CA LEU A 70 4.01 1.06 7.79
C LEU A 70 4.24 -0.40 7.36
N GLU A 71 5.38 -0.70 6.75
CA GLU A 71 5.73 -2.04 6.25
C GLU A 71 5.86 -3.04 7.40
N ASP A 72 6.50 -2.65 8.49
CA ASP A 72 6.69 -3.50 9.67
C ASP A 72 5.36 -3.74 10.39
N MET A 73 4.53 -2.71 10.53
CA MET A 73 3.16 -2.80 11.04
C MET A 73 2.31 -3.73 10.17
N MET A 74 2.35 -3.57 8.83
CA MET A 74 1.64 -4.46 7.91
C MET A 74 2.15 -5.90 7.96
N GLY A 75 3.43 -6.12 8.28
CA GLY A 75 3.98 -7.44 8.57
C GLY A 75 3.34 -8.10 9.80
N GLN A 76 3.09 -7.33 10.87
CA GLN A 76 2.40 -7.82 12.06
C GLN A 76 0.92 -8.12 11.77
N VAL A 77 0.23 -7.21 11.09
CA VAL A 77 -1.16 -7.41 10.62
C VAL A 77 -1.28 -8.68 9.78
N THR A 78 -0.35 -8.89 8.84
CA THR A 78 -0.33 -10.09 8.00
C THR A 78 -0.14 -11.37 8.81
N ARG A 79 0.76 -11.36 9.81
CA ARG A 79 0.98 -12.51 10.69
C ARG A 79 -0.29 -12.88 11.45
N GLU A 80 -1.00 -11.90 12.01
CA GLU A 80 -2.24 -12.12 12.74
C GLU A 80 -3.34 -12.71 11.83
N ILE A 81 -3.52 -12.15 10.63
CA ILE A 81 -4.55 -12.62 9.69
C ILE A 81 -4.24 -14.03 9.18
N LEU A 82 -2.97 -14.37 8.94
CA LEU A 82 -2.58 -15.74 8.58
C LEU A 82 -2.92 -16.74 9.69
N GLN A 83 -2.78 -16.36 10.96
CA GLN A 83 -3.18 -17.21 12.08
C GLN A 83 -4.71 -17.38 12.15
N LYS A 84 -5.47 -16.26 12.09
CA LYS A 84 -6.94 -16.27 12.18
C LYS A 84 -7.61 -16.96 11.00
N SER A 85 -7.09 -16.76 9.80
CA SER A 85 -7.64 -17.32 8.55
C SER A 85 -7.17 -18.74 8.23
N ARG A 86 -6.34 -19.35 9.07
CA ARG A 86 -5.64 -20.62 8.76
C ARG A 86 -4.88 -20.53 7.42
N LYS A 87 -4.15 -19.43 7.22
CA LYS A 87 -3.35 -19.11 6.03
C LYS A 87 -4.16 -18.97 4.72
N ARG A 88 -5.45 -18.63 4.80
CA ARG A 88 -6.33 -18.48 3.63
C ARG A 88 -6.52 -17.04 3.16
N GLN A 89 -6.15 -16.06 3.99
CA GLN A 89 -6.20 -14.65 3.66
C GLN A 89 -4.83 -14.03 3.96
N ARG A 90 -4.32 -13.24 3.01
CA ARG A 90 -3.08 -12.49 3.13
C ARG A 90 -3.35 -11.08 2.58
N PRO A 91 -3.20 -10.01 3.38
CA PRO A 91 -3.31 -8.64 2.88
C PRO A 91 -2.20 -8.31 1.89
N TRP A 92 -2.48 -7.37 1.00
CA TRP A 92 -1.51 -6.89 0.02
C TRP A 92 -1.26 -5.39 0.19
N LEU A 93 0.00 -5.00 0.35
CA LEU A 93 0.46 -3.62 0.42
C LEU A 93 1.12 -3.26 -0.91
N HIS A 94 0.59 -2.23 -1.56
CA HIS A 94 1.21 -1.58 -2.72
C HIS A 94 1.59 -0.15 -2.32
N SER A 95 2.89 0.12 -2.17
CA SER A 95 3.41 1.39 -1.68
C SER A 95 4.30 2.05 -2.73
N CYS A 96 4.01 3.32 -2.99
CA CYS A 96 4.85 4.22 -3.77
C CYS A 96 5.50 5.28 -2.85
N LEU A 97 5.49 5.08 -1.53
CA LEU A 97 6.10 6.01 -0.58
C LEU A 97 7.62 6.06 -0.78
N ILE A 98 8.16 7.27 -0.93
CA ILE A 98 9.60 7.51 -1.06
C ILE A 98 10.30 7.47 0.31
N GLU A 99 9.58 7.89 1.35
CA GLU A 99 10.08 7.95 2.72
C GLU A 99 9.28 7.02 3.65
N PRO A 100 9.89 6.52 4.73
CA PRO A 100 9.19 5.69 5.71
C PRO A 100 8.00 6.44 6.34
N PHE A 101 6.86 5.77 6.42
CA PHE A 101 5.66 6.30 7.07
C PHE A 101 5.43 5.63 8.43
N TYR A 102 4.96 6.41 9.41
CA TYR A 102 4.67 5.96 10.77
C TYR A 102 3.30 6.47 11.20
N PHE A 103 2.47 5.59 11.76
CA PHE A 103 1.26 5.99 12.47
C PHE A 103 1.62 6.37 13.91
N ASN A 104 1.80 7.66 14.17
CA ASN A 104 2.00 8.21 15.51
C ASN A 104 0.69 8.86 16.00
N ILE A 105 -0.34 8.02 16.18
CA ILE A 105 -1.69 8.42 16.60
C ILE A 105 -1.96 8.18 18.08
#